data_AF-A0A6A5SH46-F1
#
_entry.id   AF-A0A6A5SH46-F1
#
_cell.length_a   1.000
_cell.length_b   1.000
_cell.length_c   1.000
_cell.angle_alpha   90.00
_cell.angle_beta   90.00
_cell.angle_gamma   90.00
#
_symmetry.space_group_name_H-M   'P 1'
#
loop_
_entity.id
_entity.type
_entity.pdbx_description
1 polymer ?
#
loop_
_entity_poly.entity_id
_entity_poly.type
_entity_poly.pdbx_seq_one_letter_code
_entity_poly.pdbx_strand_id
1 'polypeptide(L)'
;MDNKDPKALKKMTVKIEGAEQAGTKRVKLEPELEEEQKEKERLVKTQDSEDRHANPKSEKYNDSSASCGIEKVGSSSSVEGSSLSSTTTKDVPLGPEIDTRHRHRHGWPLLPTLPLRTVRSQIPKNLSSTSSPHLPCFRSILQNNKITVQELEIAHRFNAGTPIDKSTLTLCIHSSISCKDKWEDAIQSLRTYITSQSPPLTLAVEMIDSRIFNGVYTLPILSYDPLSTFVARRRHGLVSVLNGCGEAWTSLEFYYRGVGNTRNDCRATVLIGVPEPGRKVWWEDVVPIVREKVAGRLEVEVCWREVSKY
;
A
#
# COMPACT_ATOMS: atom_id res chain seq x y z
N MET A 1 28.43 42.60 57.73
CA MET A 1 29.40 41.74 57.02
C MET A 1 28.63 40.99 55.94
N ASP A 2 28.03 41.63 54.95
CA ASP A 2 28.59 42.52 53.89
C ASP A 2 29.53 41.81 52.92
N ASN A 3 28.95 41.38 51.78
CA ASN A 3 29.38 41.62 50.39
C ASN A 3 28.60 40.64 49.50
N LYS A 4 27.59 41.03 48.71
CA LYS A 4 27.63 41.89 47.49
C LYS A 4 28.82 41.57 46.58
N ASP A 5 28.59 40.82 45.50
CA ASP A 5 28.32 41.44 44.19
C ASP A 5 27.99 40.42 43.08
N PRO A 6 26.94 40.66 42.27
CA PRO A 6 26.62 39.87 41.08
C PRO A 6 27.32 40.44 39.82
N LYS A 7 27.97 39.56 39.05
CA LYS A 7 28.59 39.90 37.76
C LYS A 7 27.53 40.22 36.71
N ALA A 8 27.68 41.41 36.13
CA ALA A 8 26.86 42.00 35.09
C ALA A 8 26.87 41.21 33.77
N LEU A 9 25.67 40.92 33.25
CA LEU A 9 25.46 40.60 31.83
C LEU A 9 25.54 41.90 31.01
N LYS A 10 26.54 42.00 30.14
CA LYS A 10 26.60 43.03 29.09
C LYS A 10 25.56 42.71 28.02
N LYS A 11 24.52 43.54 27.91
CA LYS A 11 23.66 43.65 26.73
C LYS A 11 24.48 44.22 25.58
N MET A 12 24.63 43.45 24.51
CA MET A 12 25.19 43.90 23.25
C MET A 12 24.04 44.42 22.39
N THR A 13 23.83 45.74 22.42
CA THR A 13 22.88 46.44 21.56
C THR A 13 23.60 46.78 20.26
N VAL A 14 23.26 46.10 19.17
CA VAL A 14 23.73 46.47 17.83
C VAL A 14 22.76 47.51 17.28
N LYS A 15 23.23 48.75 17.21
CA LYS A 15 22.57 49.88 16.56
C LYS A 15 22.97 49.85 15.08
N ILE A 16 22.02 49.60 14.19
CA ILE A 16 22.23 49.80 12.73
C ILE A 16 21.34 50.98 12.33
N GLU A 17 21.97 52.13 12.15
CA GLU A 17 21.38 53.34 11.58
C GLU A 17 22.17 53.72 10.32
N GLY A 18 21.43 54.06 9.26
CA GLY A 18 21.93 54.70 8.03
C GLY A 18 22.11 53.73 6.86
N ALA A 19 21.74 54.04 5.62
CA ALA A 19 21.06 55.21 5.06
C ALA A 19 20.59 54.82 3.64
N GLU A 20 19.54 55.49 3.18
CA GLU A 20 19.03 55.44 1.81
C GLU A 20 20.11 55.72 0.76
N GLN A 21 20.20 54.88 -0.27
CA GLN A 21 20.44 55.33 -1.64
C GLN A 21 19.59 54.51 -2.60
N ALA A 22 18.49 55.12 -3.06
CA ALA A 22 17.68 54.64 -4.16
C ALA A 22 18.47 54.80 -5.46
N GLY A 23 18.93 53.66 -6.01
CA GLY A 23 19.56 53.57 -7.32
C GLY A 23 18.96 52.40 -8.09
N THR A 24 17.87 52.65 -8.80
CA THR A 24 17.20 51.68 -9.67
C THR A 24 18.07 51.34 -10.88
N LYS A 25 19.04 50.43 -10.71
CA LYS A 25 19.69 49.75 -11.84
C LYS A 25 18.75 48.68 -12.38
N ARG A 26 18.10 49.00 -13.51
CA ARG A 26 17.39 48.04 -14.35
C ARG A 26 18.41 47.06 -14.92
N VAL A 27 18.59 45.93 -14.26
CA VAL A 27 19.34 44.79 -14.80
C VAL A 27 18.43 44.14 -15.85
N LYS A 28 18.82 44.26 -17.12
CA LYS A 28 18.16 43.61 -18.25
C LYS A 28 18.60 42.14 -18.24
N LEU A 29 17.80 41.30 -17.57
CA LEU A 29 18.04 39.88 -17.34
C LEU A 29 16.91 39.06 -17.98
N GLU A 30 16.69 39.18 -19.30
CA GLU A 30 15.77 38.28 -20.01
C GLU A 30 16.26 38.09 -21.45
N PRO A 31 16.98 36.98 -21.69
CA PRO A 31 16.60 36.14 -22.83
C PRO A 31 16.50 34.62 -22.52
N GLU A 32 16.99 34.13 -21.37
CA GLU A 32 17.00 32.67 -21.10
C GLU A 32 15.65 32.10 -20.65
N LEU A 33 14.80 32.89 -19.99
CA LEU A 33 13.47 32.42 -19.53
C LEU A 33 12.44 32.31 -20.67
N GLU A 34 12.58 33.09 -21.75
CA GLU A 34 11.71 32.95 -22.93
C GLU A 34 12.03 31.70 -23.76
N GLU A 35 13.29 31.25 -23.77
CA GLU A 35 13.70 30.06 -24.49
C GLU A 35 13.20 28.78 -23.79
N GLU A 36 13.27 28.75 -22.45
CA GLU A 36 12.76 27.62 -21.66
C GLU A 36 11.22 27.50 -21.71
N GLN A 37 10.50 28.63 -21.84
CA GLN A 37 9.04 28.61 -22.06
C GLN A 37 8.66 28.17 -23.48
N LYS A 38 9.42 28.58 -24.50
CA LYS A 38 9.21 28.12 -25.89
C LYS A 38 9.50 26.62 -26.07
N GLU A 39 10.47 26.08 -25.34
CA GLU A 39 10.78 24.64 -25.37
C GLU A 39 9.67 23.81 -24.70
N LYS A 40 9.12 24.29 -23.58
CA LYS A 40 7.97 23.64 -22.91
C LYS A 40 6.71 23.66 -23.78
N GLU A 41 6.44 24.72 -24.54
CA GLU A 41 5.30 24.74 -25.48
C GLU A 41 5.48 23.82 -26.70
N ARG A 42 6.72 23.55 -27.12
CA ARG A 42 7.00 22.58 -28.22
C ARG A 42 6.77 21.13 -27.77
N LEU A 43 7.12 20.80 -26.54
CA LEU A 43 6.90 19.47 -25.96
C LEU A 43 5.41 19.15 -25.79
N VAL A 44 4.58 20.12 -25.40
CA VAL A 44 3.12 19.91 -25.24
C VAL A 44 2.44 19.65 -26.59
N LYS A 45 2.87 20.30 -27.68
CA LYS A 45 2.27 20.09 -29.01
C LYS A 45 2.60 18.76 -29.68
N THR A 46 3.60 18.03 -29.19
CA THR A 46 3.97 16.72 -29.77
C THR A 46 3.18 15.57 -29.13
N GLN A 47 2.61 15.79 -27.94
CA GLN A 47 1.80 14.77 -27.23
C GLN A 47 0.34 14.70 -27.71
N ASP A 48 -0.22 15.79 -28.24
CA ASP A 48 -1.63 15.84 -28.70
C ASP A 48 -1.87 15.21 -30.09
N SER A 49 -0.82 14.77 -30.79
CA SER A 49 -0.94 14.14 -32.12
C SER A 49 -0.90 12.60 -32.13
N GLU A 50 -0.60 11.93 -31.02
CA GLU A 50 -0.53 10.46 -30.97
C GLU A 50 -1.77 9.77 -30.38
N ASP A 51 -2.72 10.51 -29.79
CA ASP A 51 -3.91 9.92 -29.12
C ASP A 51 -5.19 9.86 -29.97
N ARG A 52 -5.07 9.95 -31.30
CA ARG A 52 -6.20 9.70 -32.22
C ARG A 52 -5.94 8.48 -33.09
N HIS A 53 -6.10 7.28 -32.52
CA HIS A 53 -6.73 6.11 -33.16
C HIS A 53 -6.50 4.83 -32.32
N ALA A 54 -7.35 4.58 -31.33
CA ALA A 54 -7.61 3.21 -30.87
C ALA A 54 -9.03 3.14 -30.28
N ASN A 55 -9.99 2.80 -31.14
CA ASN A 55 -11.31 2.33 -30.71
C ASN A 55 -11.15 0.85 -30.32
N PRO A 56 -11.19 0.45 -29.04
CA PRO A 56 -11.02 -0.94 -28.68
C PRO A 56 -12.33 -1.66 -29.01
N LYS A 57 -12.30 -2.42 -30.11
CA LYS A 57 -13.32 -3.42 -30.41
C LYS A 57 -13.41 -4.34 -29.20
N SER A 58 -14.60 -4.38 -28.59
CA SER A 58 -14.94 -5.37 -27.58
C SER A 58 -14.80 -6.77 -28.20
N GLU A 59 -13.67 -7.44 -27.98
CA GLU A 59 -13.50 -8.84 -28.35
C GLU A 59 -14.50 -9.66 -27.52
N LYS A 60 -15.46 -10.25 -28.21
CA LYS A 60 -16.33 -11.29 -27.66
C LYS A 60 -15.42 -12.47 -27.31
N TYR A 61 -15.15 -12.64 -26.03
CA TYR A 61 -14.40 -13.77 -25.51
C TYR A 61 -15.19 -15.05 -25.81
N ASN A 62 -14.67 -15.90 -26.70
CA ASN A 62 -15.24 -17.21 -26.96
C ASN A 62 -15.01 -18.09 -25.72
N ASP A 63 -16.11 -18.55 -25.14
CA ASP A 63 -16.18 -19.40 -23.96
C ASP A 63 -15.76 -20.85 -24.33
N SER A 64 -14.48 -21.06 -24.59
CA SER A 64 -13.89 -22.39 -24.69
C SER A 64 -13.70 -22.92 -23.28
N SER A 65 -14.64 -23.75 -22.83
CA SER A 65 -14.67 -24.42 -21.53
C SER A 65 -13.52 -25.43 -21.40
N ALA A 66 -12.30 -24.93 -21.21
CA ALA A 66 -11.21 -25.72 -20.67
C ALA A 66 -11.63 -26.14 -19.26
N SER A 67 -12.07 -27.39 -19.13
CA SER A 67 -12.41 -28.05 -17.87
C SER A 67 -11.22 -27.91 -16.91
N CYS A 68 -11.28 -26.92 -16.03
CA CYS A 68 -10.37 -26.85 -14.90
C CYS A 68 -10.65 -28.10 -14.07
N GLY A 69 -9.69 -29.04 -14.02
CA GLY A 69 -9.80 -30.35 -13.39
C GLY A 69 -9.88 -30.28 -11.86
N ILE A 70 -10.71 -29.40 -11.32
CA ILE A 70 -11.12 -29.40 -9.93
C ILE A 70 -12.10 -30.56 -9.81
N GLU A 71 -11.56 -31.74 -9.52
CA GLU A 71 -12.36 -32.89 -9.12
C GLU A 71 -13.27 -32.43 -7.98
N LYS A 72 -14.58 -32.36 -8.24
CA LYS A 72 -15.59 -32.09 -7.21
C LYS A 72 -15.42 -33.15 -6.13
N VAL A 73 -14.84 -32.77 -5.00
CA VAL A 73 -14.83 -33.61 -3.79
C VAL A 73 -16.29 -33.83 -3.40
N GLY A 74 -16.80 -35.01 -3.73
CA GLY A 74 -18.20 -35.38 -3.54
C GLY A 74 -18.57 -35.34 -2.05
N SER A 75 -19.44 -34.40 -1.70
CA SER A 75 -20.18 -34.43 -0.44
C SER A 75 -21.29 -35.47 -0.58
N SER A 76 -21.11 -36.65 0.01
CA SER A 76 -22.13 -37.71 0.06
C SER A 76 -22.35 -38.20 1.48
N SER A 77 -23.64 -38.33 1.79
CA SER A 77 -24.30 -39.17 2.79
C SER A 77 -24.41 -38.68 4.25
N SER A 78 -25.67 -38.39 4.55
CA SER A 78 -26.41 -38.49 5.80
C SER A 78 -26.12 -39.73 6.63
N VAL A 79 -25.85 -39.53 7.92
CA VAL A 79 -26.04 -40.51 9.00
C VAL A 79 -26.59 -39.78 10.23
N GLU A 80 -27.81 -40.16 10.62
CA GLU A 80 -28.40 -39.83 11.92
C GLU A 80 -27.76 -40.69 13.02
N GLY A 81 -27.57 -40.13 14.21
CA GLY A 81 -27.48 -40.91 15.44
C GLY A 81 -26.28 -40.66 16.36
N SER A 82 -26.56 -39.87 17.41
CA SER A 82 -26.08 -40.05 18.79
C SER A 82 -24.64 -39.71 19.20
N SER A 83 -24.60 -39.10 20.39
CA SER A 83 -23.55 -39.10 21.42
C SER A 83 -22.56 -37.94 21.41
N LEU A 84 -22.84 -36.99 22.31
CA LEU A 84 -21.93 -35.99 22.85
C LEU A 84 -20.64 -36.63 23.38
N SER A 85 -19.55 -36.50 22.64
CA SER A 85 -18.20 -36.56 23.21
C SER A 85 -17.41 -35.37 22.69
N SER A 86 -17.12 -34.42 23.58
CA SER A 86 -16.24 -33.28 23.34
C SER A 86 -14.80 -33.77 23.14
N THR A 87 -14.50 -34.25 21.94
CA THR A 87 -13.13 -34.50 21.54
C THR A 87 -12.48 -33.17 21.19
N THR A 88 -11.59 -32.74 22.07
CA THR A 88 -10.54 -31.73 21.87
C THR A 88 -9.94 -31.91 20.48
N THR A 89 -10.43 -31.13 19.52
CA THR A 89 -9.88 -31.04 18.17
C THR A 89 -8.46 -30.54 18.31
N LYS A 90 -7.51 -31.47 18.18
CA LYS A 90 -6.09 -31.14 18.06
C LYS A 90 -5.96 -30.12 16.94
N ASP A 91 -5.47 -28.94 17.29
CA ASP A 91 -5.20 -27.83 16.39
C ASP A 91 -4.42 -28.32 15.18
N VAL A 92 -5.13 -28.61 14.09
CA VAL A 92 -4.51 -28.70 12.78
C VAL A 92 -3.84 -27.35 12.60
N PRO A 93 -2.52 -27.28 12.35
CA PRO A 93 -1.82 -26.01 12.20
C PRO A 93 -2.58 -25.21 11.15
N LEU A 94 -3.31 -24.19 11.60
CA LEU A 94 -3.99 -23.24 10.74
C LEU A 94 -2.88 -22.73 9.82
N GLY A 95 -2.88 -23.19 8.57
CA GLY A 95 -1.85 -22.82 7.63
C GLY A 95 -1.76 -21.29 7.56
N PRO A 96 -0.64 -20.71 7.07
CA PRO A 96 -0.38 -19.28 7.13
C PRO A 96 -1.64 -18.45 6.89
N GLU A 97 -1.97 -17.63 7.89
CA GLU A 97 -3.16 -16.79 7.97
C GLU A 97 -3.22 -15.84 6.77
N ILE A 98 -4.43 -15.56 6.27
CA ILE A 98 -4.63 -14.58 5.19
C ILE A 98 -4.20 -13.21 5.71
N ASP A 99 -3.36 -12.53 4.94
CA ASP A 99 -2.89 -11.19 5.26
C ASP A 99 -4.04 -10.19 5.10
N THR A 100 -4.58 -9.70 6.21
CA THR A 100 -5.68 -8.71 6.27
C THR A 100 -5.21 -7.37 6.85
N ARG A 101 -3.89 -7.16 6.98
CA ARG A 101 -3.31 -6.00 7.67
C ARG A 101 -3.67 -4.65 7.04
N HIS A 102 -4.03 -4.64 5.76
CA HIS A 102 -4.46 -3.45 5.03
C HIS A 102 -5.94 -3.50 4.68
N ARG A 103 -6.66 -2.42 4.95
CA ARG A 103 -8.12 -2.37 4.76
C ARG A 103 -8.58 -2.68 3.33
N HIS A 104 -7.81 -2.24 2.34
CA HIS A 104 -8.17 -2.31 0.92
C HIS A 104 -7.41 -3.40 0.16
N ARG A 105 -6.74 -4.31 0.90
CA ARG A 105 -5.85 -5.31 0.31
C ARG A 105 -5.77 -6.55 1.20
N HIS A 106 -6.13 -7.70 0.64
CA HIS A 106 -5.94 -9.00 1.28
C HIS A 106 -4.93 -9.83 0.49
N GLY A 107 -4.28 -10.80 1.14
CA GLY A 107 -3.35 -11.64 0.40
C GLY A 107 -2.91 -12.92 1.09
N TRP A 108 -2.17 -13.74 0.33
CA TRP A 108 -1.55 -14.95 0.82
C TRP A 108 -0.27 -15.27 0.03
N PRO A 109 0.86 -15.64 0.67
CA PRO A 109 1.10 -15.64 2.12
C PRO A 109 1.16 -14.20 2.66
N LEU A 110 1.81 -14.00 3.81
CA LEU A 110 2.06 -12.65 4.34
C LEU A 110 2.75 -11.78 3.27
N LEU A 111 2.06 -10.75 2.78
CA LEU A 111 2.55 -9.98 1.65
C LEU A 111 3.54 -8.87 2.08
N PRO A 112 4.41 -8.41 1.18
CA PRO A 112 5.17 -7.17 1.40
C PRO A 112 4.22 -5.99 1.64
N THR A 113 4.54 -5.10 2.59
CA THR A 113 3.70 -3.94 2.95
C THR A 113 3.82 -2.83 1.91
N LEU A 114 2.75 -2.07 1.67
CA LEU A 114 2.77 -0.92 0.74
C LEU A 114 3.77 0.18 1.19
N PRO A 115 4.30 1.02 0.26
CA PRO A 115 4.11 0.97 -1.20
C PRO A 115 4.98 -0.10 -1.87
N LEU A 116 4.49 -0.63 -3.00
CA LEU A 116 5.16 -1.67 -3.78
C LEU A 116 5.45 -1.20 -5.19
N ARG A 117 6.56 -1.67 -5.75
CA ARG A 117 6.85 -1.62 -7.18
C ARG A 117 6.21 -2.82 -7.87
N THR A 118 5.69 -2.59 -9.07
CA THR A 118 5.14 -3.64 -9.93
C THR A 118 6.02 -3.75 -11.17
N VAL A 119 6.57 -4.94 -11.44
CA VAL A 119 7.36 -5.23 -12.64
C VAL A 119 6.73 -6.39 -13.40
N ARG A 120 6.47 -6.18 -14.70
CA ARG A 120 5.79 -7.13 -15.60
C ARG A 120 6.75 -7.89 -16.52
N SER A 121 8.05 -7.67 -16.37
CA SER A 121 9.08 -8.41 -17.09
C SER A 121 9.49 -9.66 -16.30
N GLN A 122 10.19 -10.59 -16.96
CA GLN A 122 10.75 -11.80 -16.33
C GLN A 122 9.72 -12.79 -15.76
N ILE A 123 8.45 -12.67 -16.19
CA ILE A 123 7.40 -13.63 -15.82
C ILE A 123 7.64 -14.96 -16.55
N PRO A 124 7.64 -16.11 -15.84
CA PRO A 124 7.76 -17.41 -16.47
C PRO A 124 6.72 -17.61 -17.58
N LYS A 125 7.10 -18.24 -18.70
CA LYS A 125 6.22 -18.41 -19.87
C LYS A 125 4.91 -19.14 -19.55
N ASN A 126 4.94 -20.10 -18.63
CA ASN A 126 3.76 -20.83 -18.16
C ASN A 126 2.83 -19.98 -17.28
N LEU A 127 3.26 -18.80 -16.84
CA LEU A 127 2.48 -17.84 -16.07
C LEU A 127 2.21 -16.54 -16.84
N SER A 128 2.76 -16.38 -18.05
CA SER A 128 2.55 -15.20 -18.89
C SER A 128 1.09 -15.05 -19.32
N SER A 129 0.62 -13.81 -19.46
CA SER A 129 -0.77 -13.48 -19.80
C SER A 129 -1.25 -14.10 -21.11
N THR A 130 -0.35 -14.25 -22.08
CA THR A 130 -0.68 -14.76 -23.43
C THR A 130 -0.80 -16.28 -23.49
N SER A 131 -0.12 -17.01 -22.61
CA SER A 131 0.09 -18.46 -22.77
C SER A 131 -0.14 -19.28 -21.50
N SER A 132 -0.53 -18.66 -20.40
CA SER A 132 -0.71 -19.37 -19.13
C SER A 132 -1.94 -20.29 -19.16
N PRO A 133 -1.76 -21.61 -18.98
CA PRO A 133 -2.88 -22.53 -18.83
C PRO A 133 -3.62 -22.33 -17.49
N HIS A 134 -3.02 -21.59 -16.55
CA HIS A 134 -3.58 -21.39 -15.21
C HIS A 134 -4.56 -20.22 -15.12
N LEU A 135 -4.47 -19.23 -16.02
CA LEU A 135 -5.36 -18.06 -16.02
C LEU A 135 -6.84 -18.40 -16.13
N PRO A 136 -7.28 -19.32 -17.02
CA PRO A 136 -8.68 -19.76 -17.06
C PRO A 136 -9.16 -20.34 -15.72
N CYS A 137 -8.32 -21.13 -15.06
CA CYS A 137 -8.63 -21.68 -13.74
C CYS A 137 -8.75 -20.60 -12.66
N PHE A 138 -7.84 -19.62 -12.62
CA PHE A 138 -7.95 -18.50 -11.69
C PHE A 138 -9.25 -17.71 -11.91
N ARG A 139 -9.60 -17.41 -13.16
CA ARG A 139 -10.87 -16.73 -13.49
C ARG A 139 -12.08 -17.54 -13.05
N SER A 140 -12.08 -18.85 -13.29
CA SER A 140 -13.16 -19.73 -12.86
C SER A 140 -13.32 -19.74 -11.34
N ILE A 141 -12.21 -19.83 -10.59
CA ILE A 141 -12.22 -19.74 -9.12
C ILE A 141 -12.80 -18.41 -8.64
N LEU A 142 -12.37 -17.29 -9.23
CA LEU A 142 -12.85 -15.95 -8.89
C LEU A 142 -14.35 -15.79 -9.20
N GLN A 143 -14.81 -16.31 -10.34
CA GLN A 143 -16.22 -16.31 -10.74
C GLN A 143 -17.09 -17.15 -9.80
N ASN A 144 -16.62 -18.34 -9.42
CA ASN A 144 -17.33 -19.22 -8.47
C ASN A 144 -17.47 -18.56 -7.09
N ASN A 145 -16.47 -17.79 -6.67
CA ASN A 145 -16.52 -16.98 -5.45
C ASN A 145 -17.23 -15.63 -5.63
N LYS A 146 -17.83 -15.37 -6.80
CA LYS A 146 -18.59 -14.14 -7.12
C LYS A 146 -17.76 -12.87 -6.91
N ILE A 147 -16.47 -12.92 -7.25
CA ILE A 147 -15.57 -11.77 -7.22
C ILE A 147 -15.70 -11.00 -8.53
N THR A 148 -15.98 -9.69 -8.43
CA THR A 148 -15.89 -8.79 -9.58
C THR A 148 -14.43 -8.45 -9.83
N VAL A 149 -13.90 -8.90 -10.97
CA VAL A 149 -12.49 -8.70 -11.36
C VAL A 149 -12.44 -7.62 -12.44
N GLN A 150 -11.75 -6.51 -12.18
CA GLN A 150 -11.45 -5.50 -13.19
C GLN A 150 -10.23 -5.87 -14.01
N GLU A 151 -9.21 -6.43 -13.35
CA GLU A 151 -7.96 -6.84 -13.98
C GLU A 151 -7.36 -8.01 -13.20
N LEU A 152 -6.73 -8.92 -13.95
CA LEU A 152 -6.07 -10.11 -13.41
C LEU A 152 -4.73 -10.23 -14.11
N GLU A 153 -3.65 -10.07 -13.38
CA GLU A 153 -2.29 -10.16 -13.92
C GLU A 153 -1.34 -10.91 -12.99
N ILE A 154 -0.26 -11.44 -13.55
CA ILE A 154 0.87 -11.96 -12.78
C ILE A 154 2.04 -11.01 -12.96
N ALA A 155 2.53 -10.48 -11.85
CA ALA A 155 3.62 -9.51 -11.83
C ALA A 155 4.53 -9.74 -10.63
N HIS A 156 5.75 -9.22 -10.69
CA HIS A 156 6.59 -9.10 -9.51
C HIS A 156 6.14 -7.91 -8.66
N ARG A 157 5.86 -8.15 -7.38
CA ARG A 157 5.44 -7.14 -6.39
C ARG A 157 6.42 -7.12 -5.22
N PHE A 158 7.12 -6.01 -5.03
CA PHE A 158 8.21 -5.93 -4.05
C PHE A 158 8.43 -4.49 -3.57
N ASN A 159 9.02 -4.33 -2.38
CA ASN A 159 9.45 -3.02 -1.88
C ASN A 159 10.69 -2.54 -2.64
N ALA A 160 10.88 -1.22 -2.78
CA ALA A 160 12.04 -0.71 -3.48
C ALA A 160 13.35 -1.18 -2.80
N GLY A 161 14.40 -1.40 -3.59
CA GLY A 161 15.66 -1.97 -3.09
C GLY A 161 15.64 -3.49 -2.84
N THR A 162 14.47 -4.15 -2.86
CA THR A 162 14.40 -5.61 -2.77
C THR A 162 14.72 -6.25 -4.13
N PRO A 163 15.58 -7.27 -4.22
CA PRO A 163 15.82 -8.00 -5.45
C PRO A 163 14.55 -8.65 -6.01
N ILE A 164 14.45 -8.72 -7.34
CA ILE A 164 13.37 -9.44 -8.00
C ILE A 164 13.76 -10.92 -8.09
N ASP A 165 12.93 -11.80 -7.54
CA ASP A 165 13.10 -13.25 -7.62
C ASP A 165 11.74 -13.97 -7.72
N LYS A 166 11.75 -15.31 -7.60
CA LYS A 166 10.52 -16.12 -7.67
C LYS A 166 9.55 -15.85 -6.51
N SER A 167 10.04 -15.41 -5.35
CA SER A 167 9.22 -15.13 -4.17
C SER A 167 8.40 -13.85 -4.32
N THR A 168 8.80 -12.96 -5.23
CA THR A 168 8.07 -11.71 -5.51
C THR A 168 6.96 -11.88 -6.57
N LEU A 169 6.87 -13.04 -7.23
CA LEU A 169 5.79 -13.33 -8.18
C LEU A 169 4.44 -13.36 -7.46
N THR A 170 3.51 -12.54 -7.94
CA THR A 170 2.20 -12.34 -7.33
C THR A 170 1.11 -12.37 -8.39
N LEU A 171 0.04 -13.12 -8.13
CA LEU A 171 -1.24 -13.04 -8.82
C LEU A 171 -1.98 -11.81 -8.29
N CYS A 172 -1.94 -10.72 -9.04
CA CYS A 172 -2.61 -9.46 -8.73
C CYS A 172 -4.05 -9.53 -9.26
N ILE A 173 -5.01 -9.41 -8.35
CA ILE A 173 -6.44 -9.39 -8.66
C ILE A 173 -6.99 -8.02 -8.27
N HIS A 174 -7.29 -7.20 -9.28
CA HIS A 174 -7.86 -5.88 -9.08
C HIS A 174 -9.37 -6.07 -8.98
N SER A 175 -9.92 -5.80 -7.80
CA SER A 175 -11.32 -6.05 -7.49
C SER A 175 -11.98 -4.82 -6.88
N SER A 176 -13.31 -4.81 -6.83
CA SER A 176 -14.06 -3.80 -6.10
C SER A 176 -14.11 -4.14 -4.61
N ILE A 177 -13.92 -3.15 -3.74
CA ILE A 177 -14.09 -3.32 -2.29
C ILE A 177 -15.52 -3.76 -1.90
N SER A 178 -16.50 -3.60 -2.79
CA SER A 178 -17.88 -4.04 -2.55
C SER A 178 -18.05 -5.56 -2.43
N CYS A 179 -17.04 -6.35 -2.80
CA CYS A 179 -17.02 -7.81 -2.62
C CYS A 179 -15.93 -8.29 -1.66
N LYS A 180 -15.44 -7.39 -0.80
CA LYS A 180 -14.35 -7.66 0.16
C LYS A 180 -14.67 -8.83 1.09
N ASP A 181 -15.93 -8.97 1.49
CA ASP A 181 -16.45 -10.06 2.32
C ASP A 181 -16.17 -11.46 1.74
N LYS A 182 -15.96 -11.57 0.43
CA LYS A 182 -15.69 -12.82 -0.29
C LYS A 182 -14.22 -13.04 -0.62
N TRP A 183 -13.37 -12.06 -0.35
CA TRP A 183 -11.96 -12.11 -0.75
C TRP A 183 -11.21 -13.25 -0.07
N GLU A 184 -11.49 -13.51 1.21
CA GLU A 184 -10.80 -14.54 1.98
C GLU A 184 -11.08 -15.96 1.43
N ASP A 185 -12.35 -16.29 1.18
CA ASP A 185 -12.75 -17.57 0.57
C ASP A 185 -12.14 -17.77 -0.83
N ALA A 186 -12.10 -16.70 -1.62
CA ALA A 186 -11.49 -16.72 -2.94
C ALA A 186 -9.97 -16.91 -2.86
N ILE A 187 -9.29 -16.22 -1.94
CA ILE A 187 -7.84 -16.39 -1.70
C ILE A 187 -7.55 -17.83 -1.25
N GLN A 188 -8.37 -18.40 -0.37
CA GLN A 188 -8.21 -19.78 0.08
C GLN A 188 -8.39 -20.79 -1.07
N SER A 189 -9.37 -20.56 -1.94
CA SER A 189 -9.60 -21.37 -3.14
C SER A 189 -8.41 -21.29 -4.11
N LEU A 190 -7.89 -20.09 -4.36
CA LEU A 190 -6.73 -19.86 -5.20
C LEU A 190 -5.47 -20.51 -4.62
N ARG A 191 -5.25 -20.37 -3.31
CA ARG A 191 -4.16 -21.02 -2.57
C ARG A 191 -4.19 -22.53 -2.74
N THR A 192 -5.35 -23.15 -2.56
CA THR A 192 -5.51 -24.61 -2.75
C THR A 192 -5.09 -25.01 -4.16
N TYR A 193 -5.59 -24.31 -5.18
CA TYR A 193 -5.21 -24.59 -6.56
C TYR A 193 -3.71 -24.39 -6.82
N ILE A 194 -3.12 -23.28 -6.37
CA ILE A 194 -1.69 -22.95 -6.54
C ILE A 194 -0.79 -24.05 -5.93
N THR A 195 -1.16 -24.52 -4.74
CA THR A 195 -0.39 -25.53 -3.99
C THR A 195 -0.64 -26.96 -4.46
N SER A 196 -1.78 -27.25 -5.09
CA SER A 196 -2.11 -28.58 -5.63
C SER A 196 -1.48 -28.86 -7.00
N GLN A 197 -0.86 -27.88 -7.65
CA GLN A 197 -0.19 -28.11 -8.92
C GLN A 197 1.04 -29.01 -8.74
N SER A 198 1.40 -29.75 -9.78
CA SER A 198 2.59 -30.59 -9.82
C SER A 198 3.48 -30.17 -10.99
N PRO A 199 4.59 -29.42 -10.75
CA PRO A 199 5.06 -28.93 -9.45
C PRO A 199 4.19 -27.78 -8.90
N PRO A 200 4.22 -27.52 -7.57
CA PRO A 200 3.50 -26.39 -6.97
C PRO A 200 3.95 -25.06 -7.57
N LEU A 201 3.01 -24.14 -7.78
CA LEU A 201 3.34 -22.81 -8.29
C LEU A 201 3.90 -21.94 -7.16
N THR A 202 5.05 -21.33 -7.38
CA THR A 202 5.61 -20.30 -6.49
C THR A 202 4.95 -18.96 -6.83
N LEU A 203 3.78 -18.71 -6.26
CA LEU A 203 2.96 -17.54 -6.58
C LEU A 203 2.23 -17.05 -5.32
N ALA A 204 2.44 -15.79 -4.94
CA ALA A 204 1.61 -15.12 -3.96
C ALA A 204 0.26 -14.71 -4.59
N VAL A 205 -0.75 -14.45 -3.78
CA VAL A 205 -2.06 -13.95 -4.17
C VAL A 205 -2.28 -12.61 -3.51
N GLU A 206 -2.61 -11.60 -4.31
CA GLU A 206 -2.95 -10.25 -3.83
C GLU A 206 -4.31 -9.85 -4.40
N MET A 207 -5.30 -9.69 -3.53
CA MET A 207 -6.57 -9.03 -3.85
C MET A 207 -6.53 -7.60 -3.35
N ILE A 208 -6.76 -6.64 -4.24
CA ILE A 208 -6.63 -5.22 -3.93
C ILE A 208 -7.71 -4.42 -4.64
N ASP A 209 -8.18 -3.35 -3.97
CA ASP A 209 -9.10 -2.41 -4.60
C ASP A 209 -8.42 -1.76 -5.82
N SER A 210 -9.01 -1.93 -7.00
CA SER A 210 -8.44 -1.43 -8.26
C SER A 210 -8.08 0.05 -8.24
N ARG A 211 -8.83 0.86 -7.48
CA ARG A 211 -8.60 2.31 -7.38
C ARG A 211 -7.28 2.68 -6.71
N ILE A 212 -6.73 1.78 -5.90
CA ILE A 212 -5.47 2.02 -5.17
C ILE A 212 -4.31 1.15 -5.62
N PHE A 213 -4.49 0.32 -6.66
CA PHE A 213 -3.42 -0.54 -7.14
C PHE A 213 -2.16 0.25 -7.53
N ASN A 214 -2.38 1.40 -8.18
CA ASN A 214 -1.33 2.34 -8.59
C ASN A 214 -0.91 3.31 -7.48
N GLY A 215 -1.38 3.12 -6.25
CA GLY A 215 -1.07 3.96 -5.10
C GLY A 215 -2.32 4.45 -4.38
N VAL A 216 -2.14 4.77 -3.11
CA VAL A 216 -3.19 5.33 -2.24
C VAL A 216 -3.10 6.84 -2.31
N TYR A 217 -4.22 7.53 -2.50
CA TYR A 217 -4.25 8.99 -2.43
C TYR A 217 -3.81 9.44 -1.05
N THR A 218 -2.91 10.41 -1.00
CA THR A 218 -2.33 10.92 0.25
C THR A 218 -2.46 12.44 0.25
N LEU A 219 -3.35 12.97 1.10
CA LEU A 219 -3.64 14.39 1.21
C LEU A 219 -3.15 14.93 2.56
N PRO A 220 -2.53 16.11 2.62
CA PRO A 220 -2.01 16.66 3.88
C PRO A 220 -3.12 17.06 4.85
N ILE A 221 -2.88 16.81 6.14
CA ILE A 221 -3.62 17.46 7.22
C ILE A 221 -3.05 18.87 7.36
N LEU A 222 -3.84 19.87 6.96
CA LEU A 222 -3.43 21.27 6.93
C LEU A 222 -3.55 21.93 8.31
N SER A 223 -2.91 23.08 8.50
CA SER A 223 -2.92 23.78 9.80
C SER A 223 -4.32 24.18 10.27
N TYR A 224 -5.19 24.56 9.33
CA TYR A 224 -6.59 24.90 9.60
C TYR A 224 -7.53 23.69 9.72
N ASP A 225 -7.00 22.47 9.58
CA ASP A 225 -7.81 21.26 9.75
C ASP A 225 -8.17 21.04 11.23
N PRO A 226 -9.42 20.68 11.57
CA PRO A 226 -9.80 20.37 12.95
C PRO A 226 -8.94 19.29 13.63
N LEU A 227 -8.29 18.41 12.86
CA LEU A 227 -7.38 17.40 13.38
C LEU A 227 -5.97 17.92 13.68
N SER A 228 -5.57 19.09 13.18
CA SER A 228 -4.19 19.59 13.30
C SER A 228 -3.74 19.71 14.76
N THR A 229 -4.60 20.29 15.61
CA THR A 229 -4.34 20.45 17.04
C THR A 229 -4.29 19.11 17.77
N PHE A 230 -5.15 18.16 17.37
CA PHE A 230 -5.15 16.81 17.93
C PHE A 230 -3.84 16.08 17.60
N VAL A 231 -3.43 16.09 16.33
CA VAL A 231 -2.18 15.51 15.84
C VAL A 231 -0.97 16.10 16.58
N ALA A 232 -0.90 17.43 16.70
CA ALA A 232 0.19 18.12 17.39
C ALA A 232 0.34 17.64 18.85
N ARG A 233 -0.78 17.51 19.58
CA ARG A 233 -0.77 17.04 20.97
C ARG A 233 -0.37 15.57 21.12
N ARG A 234 -0.72 14.71 20.15
CA ARG A 234 -0.44 13.27 20.22
C ARG A 234 0.96 12.91 19.72
N ARG A 235 1.56 13.73 18.85
CA ARG A 235 2.85 13.44 18.19
C ARG A 235 3.93 12.98 19.17
N HIS A 236 4.18 13.72 20.25
CA HIS A 236 5.25 13.36 21.20
C HIS A 236 4.99 12.02 21.89
N GLY A 237 3.74 11.75 22.27
CA GLY A 237 3.35 10.47 22.87
C GLY A 237 3.50 9.29 21.91
N LEU A 238 3.26 9.49 20.61
CA LEU A 238 3.48 8.48 19.59
C LEU A 238 4.97 8.23 19.35
N VAL A 239 5.78 9.29 19.27
CA VAL A 239 7.25 9.18 19.17
C VAL A 239 7.83 8.41 20.36
N SER A 240 7.32 8.64 21.57
CA SER A 240 7.74 7.88 22.76
C SER A 240 7.42 6.39 22.65
N VAL A 241 6.30 5.99 22.04
CA VAL A 241 5.97 4.58 21.79
C VAL A 241 6.94 3.98 20.78
N LEU A 242 7.18 4.68 19.67
CA LEU A 242 8.08 4.20 18.61
C LEU A 242 9.52 4.07 19.12
N ASN A 243 10.02 5.02 19.90
CA ASN A 243 11.34 4.92 20.50
C ASN A 243 11.42 3.82 21.57
N GLY A 244 10.33 3.55 22.28
CA GLY A 244 10.26 2.56 23.35
C GLY A 244 10.13 1.10 22.87
N CYS A 245 9.74 0.85 21.62
CA CYS A 245 9.54 -0.51 21.11
C CYS A 245 10.85 -1.24 20.74
N GLY A 246 11.98 -0.54 20.74
CA GLY A 246 13.30 -1.12 20.42
C GLY A 246 13.54 -1.36 18.93
N GLU A 247 12.60 -0.98 18.07
CA GLU A 247 12.67 -1.18 16.62
C GLU A 247 13.06 0.08 15.85
N ALA A 248 13.74 -0.11 14.73
CA ALA A 248 14.10 0.99 13.84
C ALA A 248 12.86 1.50 13.09
N TRP A 249 12.60 2.80 13.17
CA TRP A 249 11.58 3.50 12.37
C TRP A 249 12.20 4.73 11.70
N THR A 250 11.63 5.14 10.56
CA THR A 250 12.17 6.21 9.72
C THR A 250 11.34 7.48 9.77
N SER A 251 10.01 7.36 9.80
CA SER A 251 9.13 8.53 9.80
C SER A 251 7.83 8.30 10.57
N LEU A 252 7.27 9.40 11.08
CA LEU A 252 5.95 9.47 11.68
C LEU A 252 5.21 10.64 11.05
N GLU A 253 4.25 10.32 10.20
CA GLU A 253 3.53 11.29 9.38
C GLU A 253 2.02 11.18 9.60
N PHE A 254 1.29 12.24 9.24
CA PHE A 254 -0.15 12.33 9.43
C PHE A 254 -0.79 12.87 8.17
N TYR A 255 -1.62 12.05 7.53
CA TYR A 255 -2.26 12.35 6.25
C TYR A 255 -3.71 11.89 6.24
N TYR A 256 -4.49 12.39 5.31
CA TYR A 256 -5.69 11.70 4.85
C TYR A 256 -5.27 10.69 3.78
N ARG A 257 -5.62 9.42 3.96
CA ARG A 257 -5.31 8.33 3.02
C ARG A 257 -6.56 7.59 2.60
N GLY A 258 -6.67 7.25 1.32
CA GLY A 258 -7.85 6.57 0.81
C GLY A 258 -7.85 6.29 -0.68
N VAL A 259 -9.05 5.91 -1.16
CA VAL A 259 -9.30 5.43 -2.52
C VAL A 259 -9.64 6.54 -3.51
N GLY A 260 -9.90 7.76 -3.04
CA GLY A 260 -10.27 8.91 -3.87
C GLY A 260 -9.38 10.12 -3.64
N ASN A 261 -9.45 11.08 -4.56
CA ASN A 261 -8.63 12.29 -4.53
C ASN A 261 -9.20 13.41 -3.63
N THR A 262 -10.33 13.17 -2.96
CA THR A 262 -10.94 14.12 -2.02
C THR A 262 -10.77 13.66 -0.58
N ARG A 263 -10.86 14.61 0.36
CA ARG A 263 -10.79 14.30 1.80
C ARG A 263 -11.94 13.42 2.28
N ASN A 264 -13.12 13.49 1.64
CA ASN A 264 -14.28 12.68 2.03
C ASN A 264 -14.07 11.20 1.68
N ASP A 265 -13.27 10.93 0.65
CA ASP A 265 -12.91 9.57 0.21
C ASP A 265 -11.69 9.01 0.97
N CYS A 266 -11.12 9.80 1.88
CA CYS A 266 -9.93 9.49 2.65
C CYS A 266 -10.20 9.51 4.14
N ARG A 267 -9.53 8.64 4.89
CA ARG A 267 -9.54 8.68 6.36
C ARG A 267 -8.25 9.31 6.85
N ALA A 268 -8.33 10.05 7.94
CA ALA A 268 -7.14 10.56 8.59
C ALA A 268 -6.37 9.37 9.19
N THR A 269 -5.06 9.32 8.94
CA THR A 269 -4.21 8.16 9.15
C THR A 269 -2.86 8.60 9.69
N VAL A 270 -2.39 7.90 10.74
CA VAL A 270 -1.00 7.91 11.17
C VAL A 270 -0.23 6.95 10.29
N LEU A 271 0.79 7.44 9.60
CA LEU A 271 1.67 6.65 8.77
C LEU A 271 3.02 6.49 9.46
N ILE A 272 3.38 5.24 9.77
CA ILE A 272 4.64 4.87 10.42
C ILE A 272 5.54 4.26 9.35
N GLY A 273 6.57 4.99 8.95
CA GLY A 273 7.59 4.51 8.03
C GLY A 273 8.62 3.66 8.75
N VAL A 274 8.88 2.45 8.25
CA VAL A 274 9.85 1.51 8.84
C VAL A 274 10.61 0.76 7.74
N PRO A 275 11.86 0.31 7.98
CA PRO A 275 12.64 -0.44 7.00
C PRO A 275 12.12 -1.87 6.79
N GLU A 276 11.60 -2.50 7.85
CA GLU A 276 11.13 -3.90 7.85
C GLU A 276 9.70 -4.00 8.38
N PRO A 277 8.69 -3.61 7.59
CA PRO A 277 7.30 -3.60 8.03
C PRO A 277 6.73 -5.01 8.21
N GLY A 278 7.41 -6.06 7.77
CA GLY A 278 6.98 -7.45 7.95
C GLY A 278 7.13 -7.99 9.38
N ARG A 279 7.85 -7.28 10.27
CA ARG A 279 8.10 -7.76 11.63
C ARG A 279 6.84 -7.72 12.49
N LYS A 280 6.61 -8.80 13.25
CA LYS A 280 5.42 -8.99 14.09
C LYS A 280 5.18 -7.86 15.10
N VAL A 281 6.25 -7.40 15.75
CA VAL A 281 6.25 -6.28 16.72
C VAL A 281 5.48 -5.05 16.22
N TRP A 282 5.55 -4.74 14.91
CA TRP A 282 4.81 -3.60 14.37
C TRP A 282 3.30 -3.81 14.44
N TRP A 283 2.82 -5.01 14.16
CA TRP A 283 1.39 -5.31 14.00
C TRP A 283 0.76 -5.83 15.29
N GLU A 284 1.50 -6.60 16.08
CA GLU A 284 1.05 -7.23 17.32
C GLU A 284 1.21 -6.29 18.53
N ASP A 285 2.26 -5.47 18.57
CA ASP A 285 2.57 -4.62 19.74
C ASP A 285 2.34 -3.13 19.46
N VAL A 286 3.01 -2.57 18.44
CA VAL A 286 3.05 -1.11 18.21
C VAL A 286 1.73 -0.57 17.69
N VAL A 287 1.17 -1.15 16.63
CA VAL A 287 -0.06 -0.67 15.99
C VAL A 287 -1.24 -0.61 16.98
N PRO A 288 -1.51 -1.64 17.81
CA PRO A 288 -2.57 -1.57 18.82
C PRO A 288 -2.39 -0.40 19.80
N ILE A 289 -1.17 -0.19 20.33
CA ILE A 289 -0.87 0.91 21.25
C ILE A 289 -1.07 2.27 20.58
N VAL A 290 -0.62 2.41 19.33
CA VAL A 290 -0.82 3.66 18.56
C VAL A 290 -2.30 3.92 18.32
N ARG A 291 -3.08 2.88 17.95
CA ARG A 291 -4.54 2.97 17.75
C ARG A 291 -5.26 3.44 19.01
N GLU A 292 -4.87 2.91 20.17
CA GLU A 292 -5.39 3.35 21.47
C GLU A 292 -5.06 4.83 21.73
N LYS A 293 -3.80 5.24 21.52
CA LYS A 293 -3.38 6.64 21.75
C LYS A 293 -4.05 7.66 20.85
N VAL A 294 -4.44 7.27 19.62
CA VAL A 294 -5.21 8.13 18.71
C VAL A 294 -6.72 8.01 18.90
N ALA A 295 -7.17 7.19 19.86
CA ALA A 295 -8.57 7.04 20.26
C ALA A 295 -9.53 6.79 19.08
N GLY A 296 -9.08 5.99 18.10
CA GLY A 296 -9.85 5.67 16.88
C GLY A 296 -10.12 6.86 15.94
N ARG A 297 -9.61 8.06 16.24
CA ARG A 297 -9.78 9.26 15.38
C ARG A 297 -8.92 9.20 14.13
N LEU A 298 -7.83 8.45 14.18
CA LEU A 298 -6.93 8.21 13.06
C LEU A 298 -6.82 6.70 12.83
N GLU A 299 -6.81 6.28 11.56
CA GLU A 299 -6.33 4.95 11.20
C GLU A 299 -4.80 4.88 11.44
N VAL A 300 -4.26 3.67 11.47
CA VAL A 300 -2.82 3.45 11.67
C VAL A 300 -2.34 2.51 10.57
N GLU A 301 -1.38 2.99 9.79
CA GLU A 301 -0.72 2.24 8.73
C GLU A 301 0.78 2.18 9.02
N VAL A 302 1.35 0.99 8.90
CA VAL A 302 2.80 0.78 8.83
C VAL A 302 3.13 0.66 7.35
N CYS A 303 4.18 1.35 6.89
CA CYS A 303 4.62 1.32 5.50
C CYS A 303 6.13 1.11 5.39
N TRP A 304 6.53 0.50 4.28
CA TRP A 304 7.95 0.40 3.96
C TRP A 304 8.51 1.78 3.64
N ARG A 305 9.61 2.15 4.30
CA ARG A 305 10.41 3.32 3.94
C ARG A 305 11.89 3.05 4.17
N GLU A 306 12.68 3.39 3.17
CA GLU A 306 14.13 3.33 3.24
C GLU A 306 14.67 4.32 4.28
N VAL A 307 15.69 3.88 5.04
CA VAL A 307 16.45 4.76 5.93
C VAL A 307 17.40 5.58 5.07
N SER A 308 17.03 6.82 4.74
CA SER A 308 17.99 7.75 4.15
C SER A 308 19.02 8.13 5.23
N LYS A 309 20.23 7.59 5.13
CA LYS A 309 21.38 8.10 5.90
C LYS A 309 21.77 9.44 5.29
N TYR A 310 21.45 10.53 5.98
CA TYR A 310 21.97 11.86 5.67
C TYR A 310 23.35 12.05 6.29
#